data_AF-A0A964ZLV3-F1
#
_entry.id   AF-A0A964ZLV3-F1
#
_cell.length_a   1.000
_cell.length_b   1.000
_cell.length_c   1.000
_cell.angle_alpha   90.00
_cell.angle_beta   90.00
_cell.angle_gamma   90.00
#
_symmetry.space_group_name_H-M   'P 1'
#
loop_
_entity.id
_entity.type
_entity.pdbx_description
1 polymer ?
#
loop_
_entity_poly.entity_id
_entity_poly.type
_entity_poly.pdbx_seq_one_letter_code
_entity_poly.pdbx_strand_id
1 'polypeptide(L)'
;EPDQPLTRTPRIQDSAQMPELLGLPLGFFLAIGLSITLWWIMRNTTTGFSIETIGRNRNAGWYAGISVKKTIMLSMLIGGAVAGVAGAVETLSIIGRFEPAFNAGLGFDGITVALLGRANPLGVIPAAILIGGMRASGSTVQFEAGVAPELVDLLLAMILFFVTAPLLARFFKNRKESVAMTSGWSN
;
A
#
# COMPACT_ATOMS: atom_id res chain seq x y z
N GLU A 1 26.15 18.45 -11.70
CA GLU A 1 27.35 19.22 -11.30
C GLU A 1 27.56 19.16 -9.79
N PRO A 2 28.75 19.47 -9.26
CA PRO A 2 29.07 19.43 -7.82
C PRO A 2 28.46 20.58 -6.98
N ASP A 3 27.69 21.50 -7.58
CA ASP A 3 27.22 22.75 -6.95
C ASP A 3 25.68 22.85 -6.89
N GLN A 4 25.01 21.78 -6.47
CA GLN A 4 23.56 21.82 -6.20
C GLN A 4 23.29 21.52 -4.71
N PRO A 5 22.42 22.28 -4.04
CA PRO A 5 22.09 22.10 -2.61
C PRO A 5 21.35 20.79 -2.30
N LEU A 6 21.03 19.99 -3.31
CA LEU A 6 20.36 18.70 -3.18
C LEU A 6 21.34 17.57 -3.54
N THR A 7 21.67 16.73 -2.57
CA THR A 7 22.48 15.52 -2.77
C THR A 7 21.75 14.56 -3.71
N ARG A 8 22.04 14.56 -5.01
CA ARG A 8 21.40 13.68 -6.00
C ARG A 8 22.45 12.91 -6.79
N THR A 9 22.14 11.67 -7.14
CA THR A 9 23.01 10.88 -8.02
C THR A 9 22.95 11.41 -9.47
N PRO A 10 23.99 11.14 -10.28
CA PRO A 10 23.92 11.34 -11.72
C PRO A 10 22.68 10.66 -12.31
N ARG A 11 22.13 11.20 -13.41
CA ARG A 11 21.01 10.58 -14.11
C ARG A 11 21.37 9.14 -14.50
N ILE A 12 20.42 8.23 -14.30
CA ILE A 12 20.55 6.82 -14.67
C ILE A 12 20.74 6.74 -16.18
N GLN A 13 21.69 5.93 -16.64
CA GLN A 13 21.97 5.73 -18.07
C GLN A 13 20.69 5.35 -18.82
N ASP A 14 20.52 5.88 -20.03
CA ASP A 14 19.31 5.68 -20.83
C ASP A 14 19.04 4.20 -21.15
N SER A 15 20.07 3.33 -21.12
CA SER A 15 19.95 1.87 -21.25
C SER A 15 19.39 1.16 -20.01
N ALA A 16 19.45 1.82 -18.84
CA ALA A 16 18.97 1.29 -17.56
C ALA A 16 17.65 1.96 -17.12
N GLN A 17 17.16 2.95 -17.86
CA GLN A 17 15.82 3.50 -17.67
C GLN A 17 14.79 2.49 -18.18
N MET A 18 13.70 2.30 -17.43
CA MET A 18 12.61 1.45 -17.89
C MET A 18 11.94 2.11 -19.10
N PRO A 19 11.82 1.42 -20.24
CA PRO A 19 11.23 2.01 -21.44
C PRO A 19 9.76 2.32 -21.21
N GLU A 20 9.28 3.43 -21.74
CA GLU A 20 7.84 3.72 -21.78
C GLU A 20 7.18 2.87 -22.88
N LEU A 21 6.08 2.20 -22.55
CA LEU A 21 5.30 1.44 -23.51
C LEU A 21 3.95 2.13 -23.69
N LEU A 22 3.59 2.49 -24.93
CA LEU A 22 2.32 3.15 -25.28
C LEU A 22 2.09 4.50 -24.56
N GLY A 23 3.15 5.22 -24.21
CA GLY A 23 3.05 6.50 -23.47
C GLY A 23 2.74 6.34 -21.98
N LEU A 24 2.83 5.11 -21.44
CA LEU A 24 2.75 4.82 -20.01
C LEU A 24 4.07 4.20 -19.53
N PRO A 25 4.51 4.53 -18.29
CA PRO A 25 5.62 3.85 -17.66
C PRO A 25 5.38 2.34 -17.60
N LEU A 26 6.36 1.52 -18.00
CA LEU A 26 6.25 0.05 -17.95
C LEU A 26 5.96 -0.46 -16.52
N GLY A 27 6.33 0.33 -15.51
CA GLY A 27 5.98 0.14 -14.12
C GLY A 27 4.47 -0.01 -13.86
N PHE A 28 3.62 0.67 -14.62
CA PHE A 28 2.16 0.55 -14.51
C PHE A 28 1.67 -0.85 -14.92
N PHE A 29 2.16 -1.36 -16.05
CA PHE A 29 1.84 -2.72 -16.50
C PHE A 29 2.38 -3.79 -15.55
N LEU A 30 3.59 -3.58 -15.02
CA LEU A 30 4.18 -4.44 -14.01
C LEU A 30 3.32 -4.45 -12.73
N ALA A 31 2.85 -3.30 -12.27
CA ALA A 31 2.00 -3.19 -11.08
C ALA A 31 0.66 -3.93 -11.26
N ILE A 32 0.02 -3.82 -12.43
CA ILE A 32 -1.18 -4.59 -12.76
C ILE A 32 -0.88 -6.10 -12.76
N GLY A 33 0.18 -6.51 -13.46
CA GLY A 33 0.59 -7.91 -13.51
C GLY A 33 0.88 -8.49 -12.12
N LEU A 34 1.54 -7.72 -11.26
CA LEU A 34 1.85 -8.11 -9.89
C LEU A 34 0.58 -8.21 -9.03
N SER A 35 -0.34 -7.26 -9.14
CA SER A 35 -1.64 -7.30 -8.45
C SER A 35 -2.46 -8.55 -8.83
N ILE A 36 -2.54 -8.86 -10.14
CA ILE A 36 -3.24 -10.05 -10.63
C ILE A 36 -2.55 -11.33 -10.16
N THR A 37 -1.22 -11.36 -10.18
CA THR A 37 -0.42 -12.50 -9.70
C THR A 37 -0.66 -12.74 -8.21
N LEU A 38 -0.63 -11.69 -7.39
CA LEU A 38 -0.91 -11.78 -5.95
C LEU A 38 -2.36 -12.20 -5.69
N TRP A 39 -3.32 -11.68 -6.45
CA TRP A 39 -4.71 -12.13 -6.37
C TRP A 39 -4.84 -13.63 -6.65
N TRP A 40 -4.18 -14.10 -7.72
CA TRP A 40 -4.21 -15.50 -8.10
C TRP A 40 -3.56 -16.38 -7.02
N ILE A 41 -2.42 -15.96 -6.46
CA ILE A 41 -1.75 -16.66 -5.36
C ILE A 41 -2.68 -16.71 -4.14
N MET A 42 -3.28 -15.58 -3.75
CA MET A 42 -4.16 -15.52 -2.59
C MET A 42 -5.39 -16.41 -2.74
N ARG A 43 -5.98 -16.48 -3.95
CA ARG A 43 -7.23 -17.21 -4.18
C ARG A 43 -7.05 -18.69 -4.49
N ASN A 44 -5.99 -19.06 -5.21
CA ASN A 44 -5.83 -20.41 -5.77
C ASN A 44 -4.74 -21.26 -5.10
N THR A 45 -3.95 -20.70 -4.17
CA THR A 45 -2.84 -21.46 -3.54
C THR A 45 -3.08 -21.76 -2.07
N THR A 46 -2.49 -22.86 -1.60
CA THR A 46 -2.49 -23.28 -0.18
C THR A 46 -1.77 -22.27 0.72
N THR A 47 -0.76 -21.57 0.17
CA THR A 47 -0.07 -20.47 0.84
C THR A 47 -1.00 -19.31 1.13
N GLY A 48 -1.82 -18.91 0.14
CA GLY A 48 -2.85 -17.87 0.31
C GLY A 48 -3.84 -18.21 1.41
N PHE A 49 -4.38 -19.44 1.39
CA PHE A 49 -5.29 -19.94 2.41
C PHE A 49 -4.68 -19.94 3.82
N SER A 50 -3.40 -20.33 3.92
CA SER A 50 -2.67 -20.35 5.19
C SER A 50 -2.50 -18.95 5.77
N ILE A 51 -2.17 -17.97 4.93
CA ILE A 51 -2.05 -16.55 5.33
C ILE A 51 -3.41 -16.03 5.81
N GLU A 52 -4.48 -16.31 5.06
CA GLU A 52 -5.83 -15.82 5.36
C GLU A 52 -6.37 -16.42 6.68
N THR A 53 -6.13 -17.71 6.91
CA THR A 53 -6.58 -18.40 8.13
C THR A 53 -5.85 -17.90 9.37
N ILE A 54 -4.52 -17.75 9.29
CA ILE A 54 -3.72 -17.21 10.39
C ILE A 54 -4.07 -15.73 10.64
N GLY A 55 -4.34 -14.95 9.58
CA GLY A 55 -4.76 -13.56 9.69
C GLY A 55 -6.11 -13.38 10.39
N ARG A 56 -7.05 -14.33 10.24
CA ARG A 56 -8.33 -14.31 10.95
C ARG A 56 -8.20 -14.79 12.40
N ASN A 57 -7.52 -15.91 12.62
CA ASN A 57 -7.31 -16.44 13.96
C ASN A 57 -6.05 -17.31 14.02
N ARG A 58 -5.03 -16.80 14.70
CA ARG A 58 -3.75 -17.48 14.92
C ARG A 58 -3.90 -18.84 15.61
N ASN A 59 -4.78 -18.94 16.60
CA ASN A 59 -4.98 -20.17 17.36
C ASN A 59 -5.63 -21.24 16.50
N ALA A 60 -6.65 -20.86 15.71
CA ALA A 60 -7.31 -21.77 14.77
C ALA A 60 -6.33 -22.31 13.72
N GLY A 61 -5.45 -21.47 13.18
CA GLY A 61 -4.41 -21.91 12.24
C GLY A 61 -3.43 -22.92 12.86
N TRP A 62 -3.06 -22.74 14.13
CA TRP A 62 -2.19 -23.68 14.83
C TRP A 62 -2.88 -25.03 15.08
N TYR A 63 -4.15 -25.02 15.49
CA TYR A 63 -4.96 -26.24 15.64
C TYR A 63 -5.18 -26.98 14.32
N ALA A 64 -5.26 -26.26 13.19
CA ALA A 64 -5.36 -26.84 11.85
C ALA A 64 -4.03 -27.40 11.30
N GLY A 65 -2.95 -27.41 12.11
CA GLY A 65 -1.64 -27.92 11.70
C GLY A 65 -0.82 -26.96 10.83
N ILE A 66 -1.25 -25.71 10.68
CA ILE A 66 -0.53 -24.71 9.89
C ILE A 66 0.62 -24.14 10.72
N SER A 67 1.83 -24.16 10.17
CA SER A 67 3.01 -23.62 10.84
C SER A 67 3.01 -22.08 10.84
N VAL A 68 2.42 -21.49 11.89
CA VAL A 68 2.23 -20.04 12.04
C VAL A 68 3.52 -19.23 11.79
N LYS A 69 4.65 -19.65 12.37
CA LYS A 69 5.94 -18.95 12.23
C LYS A 69 6.41 -18.89 10.78
N LYS A 70 6.30 -20.00 10.02
CA LYS A 70 6.73 -20.05 8.62
C LYS A 70 5.84 -19.19 7.74
N THR A 71 4.53 -19.23 7.95
CA THR A 71 3.59 -18.42 7.17
C THR A 71 3.83 -16.92 7.36
N ILE A 72 4.09 -16.48 8.60
CA ILE A 72 4.44 -15.08 8.88
C ILE A 72 5.74 -14.70 8.17
N MET A 73 6.81 -15.50 8.31
CA MET A 73 8.09 -15.23 7.65
C MET A 73 7.94 -15.15 6.13
N LEU A 74 7.19 -16.09 5.53
CA LEU A 74 6.93 -16.11 4.08
C LEU A 74 6.15 -14.87 3.63
N SER A 75 5.14 -14.45 4.39
CA SER A 75 4.39 -13.22 4.07
C SER A 75 5.27 -11.96 4.13
N MET A 76 6.18 -11.87 5.11
CA MET A 76 7.14 -10.76 5.21
C MET A 76 8.14 -10.77 4.05
N LEU A 77 8.63 -11.94 3.64
CA LEU A 77 9.52 -12.08 2.49
C LEU A 77 8.84 -11.67 1.18
N ILE A 78 7.59 -12.13 0.95
CA ILE A 78 6.83 -11.75 -0.25
C ILE A 78 6.54 -10.25 -0.25
N GLY A 79 6.10 -9.69 0.88
CA GLY A 79 5.85 -8.25 1.00
C GLY A 79 7.11 -7.41 0.78
N GLY A 80 8.24 -7.83 1.35
CA GLY A 80 9.54 -7.18 1.15
C GLY A 80 10.03 -7.25 -0.31
N ALA A 81 9.86 -8.39 -0.98
CA ALA A 81 10.19 -8.54 -2.40
C ALA A 81 9.34 -7.60 -3.28
N VAL A 82 8.02 -7.54 -3.02
CA VAL A 82 7.10 -6.64 -3.74
C VAL A 82 7.46 -5.17 -3.50
N ALA A 83 7.75 -4.79 -2.25
CA ALA A 83 8.16 -3.43 -1.92
C ALA A 83 9.51 -3.05 -2.57
N GLY A 84 10.46 -3.98 -2.63
CA GLY A 84 11.74 -3.79 -3.31
C GLY A 84 11.57 -3.56 -4.82
N VAL A 85 10.74 -4.36 -5.47
CA VAL A 85 10.40 -4.17 -6.90
C VAL A 85 9.71 -2.83 -7.13
N ALA A 86 8.76 -2.43 -6.27
CA ALA A 86 8.08 -1.15 -6.38
C ALA A 86 9.06 0.04 -6.27
N GLY A 87 9.99 0.01 -5.31
CA GLY A 87 11.02 1.05 -5.19
C GLY A 87 11.99 1.11 -6.37
N ALA A 88 12.35 -0.05 -6.93
CA ALA A 88 13.17 -0.12 -8.14
C ALA A 88 12.45 0.50 -9.34
N VAL A 89 11.17 0.19 -9.52
CA VAL A 89 10.35 0.77 -10.60
C VAL A 89 10.22 2.28 -10.46
N GLU A 90 9.96 2.79 -9.25
CA GLU A 90 9.84 4.23 -8.98
C GLU A 90 11.12 4.98 -9.38
N THR A 91 12.27 4.46 -8.94
CA THR A 91 13.58 5.11 -9.17
C THR A 91 14.05 5.02 -10.62
N LEU A 92 13.86 3.88 -11.28
CA LEU A 92 14.29 3.68 -12.68
C LEU A 92 13.34 4.28 -13.71
N SER A 93 12.03 4.32 -13.41
CA SER A 93 11.02 4.71 -14.40
C SER A 93 10.56 6.15 -14.26
N ILE A 94 10.29 6.64 -13.05
CA ILE A 94 9.63 7.94 -12.85
C ILE A 94 10.66 9.03 -12.57
N ILE A 95 11.60 8.74 -11.66
CA ILE A 95 12.52 9.77 -11.16
C ILE A 95 13.78 9.84 -12.04
N GLY A 96 14.20 8.71 -12.60
CA GLY A 96 15.37 8.59 -13.49
C GLY A 96 16.70 8.93 -12.82
N ARG A 97 16.69 9.06 -11.48
CA ARG A 97 17.83 9.34 -10.61
C ARG A 97 17.45 9.05 -9.17
N PHE A 98 18.44 8.80 -8.33
CA PHE A 98 18.23 8.70 -6.89
C PHE A 98 18.33 10.08 -6.22
N GLU A 99 17.28 10.47 -5.50
CA GLU A 99 17.18 11.67 -4.68
C GLU A 99 16.75 11.30 -3.25
N PRO A 100 17.27 11.97 -2.21
CA PRO A 100 16.78 11.84 -0.85
C PRO A 100 15.26 12.09 -0.78
N ALA A 101 14.56 11.29 0.02
CA ALA A 101 13.12 11.42 0.24
C ALA A 101 12.23 11.18 -1.00
N PHE A 102 12.75 10.52 -2.04
CA PHE A 102 11.96 10.15 -3.23
C PHE A 102 10.70 9.31 -2.93
N ASN A 103 10.71 8.58 -1.82
CA ASN A 103 9.63 7.72 -1.37
C ASN A 103 8.80 8.32 -0.22
N ALA A 104 9.04 9.59 0.14
CA ALA A 104 8.34 10.24 1.25
C ALA A 104 6.83 10.22 1.01
N GLY A 105 6.09 9.71 2.00
CA GLY A 105 4.63 9.61 1.95
C GLY A 105 4.06 8.48 1.08
N LEU A 106 4.82 7.82 0.19
CA LEU A 106 4.28 6.73 -0.65
C LEU A 106 3.81 5.53 0.19
N GLY A 107 4.53 5.22 1.27
CA GLY A 107 4.13 4.15 2.20
C GLY A 107 2.85 4.48 2.97
N PHE A 108 2.62 5.74 3.31
CA PHE A 108 1.41 6.20 4.00
C PHE A 108 0.19 6.12 3.08
N ASP A 109 0.33 6.57 1.83
CA ASP A 109 -0.70 6.40 0.81
C ASP A 109 -1.03 4.93 0.54
N GLY A 110 -0.01 4.06 0.58
CA GLY A 110 -0.20 2.61 0.48
C GLY A 110 -1.14 2.05 1.53
N ILE A 111 -1.14 2.58 2.76
CA ILE A 111 -2.08 2.20 3.82
C ILE A 111 -3.51 2.58 3.41
N THR A 112 -3.69 3.80 2.93
CA THR A 112 -5.00 4.30 2.46
C THR A 112 -5.53 3.49 1.29
N VAL A 113 -4.68 3.18 0.30
CA VAL A 113 -5.03 2.35 -0.85
C VAL A 113 -5.42 0.93 -0.41
N ALA A 114 -4.67 0.32 0.51
CA ALA A 114 -4.97 -1.02 1.01
C ALA A 114 -6.30 -1.09 1.77
N LEU A 115 -6.60 -0.06 2.56
CA LEU A 115 -7.86 0.05 3.30
C LEU A 115 -9.04 0.29 2.36
N LEU A 116 -8.89 1.18 1.37
CA LEU A 116 -9.92 1.46 0.37
C LEU A 116 -10.22 0.20 -0.47
N GLY A 117 -9.18 -0.55 -0.84
CA GLY A 117 -9.28 -1.84 -1.51
C GLY A 117 -9.73 -3.00 -0.61
N ARG A 118 -10.01 -2.76 0.69
CA ARG A 118 -10.41 -3.76 1.70
C ARG A 118 -9.48 -4.98 1.76
N ALA A 119 -8.18 -4.77 1.62
CA ALA A 119 -7.15 -5.82 1.56
C ALA A 119 -7.37 -6.87 0.43
N ASN A 120 -8.20 -6.57 -0.57
CA ASN A 120 -8.33 -7.41 -1.76
C ASN A 120 -7.34 -6.93 -2.82
N PRO A 121 -6.42 -7.78 -3.33
CA PRO A 121 -5.43 -7.36 -4.32
C PRO A 121 -6.01 -6.74 -5.59
N LEU A 122 -7.21 -7.16 -6.04
CA LEU A 122 -7.89 -6.52 -7.18
C LEU A 122 -8.51 -5.17 -6.82
N GLY A 123 -8.95 -4.99 -5.57
CA GLY A 123 -9.51 -3.73 -5.09
C GLY A 123 -8.45 -2.63 -4.97
N VAL A 124 -7.18 -2.99 -4.89
CA VAL A 124 -6.04 -2.06 -4.84
C VAL A 124 -5.86 -1.31 -6.17
N ILE A 125 -6.19 -1.91 -7.32
CA ILE A 125 -6.00 -1.28 -8.63
C ILE A 125 -6.80 0.03 -8.77
N PRO A 126 -8.14 0.04 -8.65
CA PRO A 126 -8.91 1.28 -8.76
C PRO A 126 -8.62 2.26 -7.62
N ALA A 127 -8.31 1.76 -6.42
CA ALA A 127 -7.92 2.60 -5.29
C ALA A 127 -6.59 3.34 -5.55
N ALA A 128 -5.59 2.65 -6.10
CA ALA A 128 -4.30 3.23 -6.43
C ALA A 128 -4.40 4.27 -7.55
N ILE A 129 -5.24 4.01 -8.56
CA ILE A 129 -5.51 4.98 -9.64
C ILE A 129 -6.14 6.27 -9.09
N LEU A 130 -7.10 6.14 -8.17
CA LEU A 130 -7.75 7.30 -7.55
C LEU A 130 -6.76 8.13 -6.72
N ILE A 131 -6.02 7.48 -5.81
CA ILE A 131 -5.06 8.16 -4.92
C ILE A 131 -3.88 8.73 -5.72
N GLY A 132 -3.35 7.97 -6.69
CA GLY A 132 -2.28 8.41 -7.59
C GLY A 132 -2.71 9.56 -8.50
N GLY A 133 -3.94 9.53 -9.01
CA GLY A 133 -4.51 10.62 -9.80
C GLY A 133 -4.67 11.90 -8.98
N MET A 134 -5.12 11.80 -7.72
CA MET A 134 -5.19 12.93 -6.81
C MET A 134 -3.80 13.52 -6.53
N ARG A 135 -2.80 12.66 -6.23
CA ARG A 135 -1.39 13.07 -6.06
C ARG A 135 -0.85 13.80 -7.29
N ALA A 136 -1.08 13.26 -8.49
CA ALA A 136 -0.65 13.88 -9.74
C ALA A 136 -1.33 15.24 -9.96
N SER A 137 -2.63 15.33 -9.67
CA SER A 137 -3.41 16.57 -9.80
C SER A 137 -2.94 17.68 -8.87
N GLY A 138 -2.39 17.36 -7.69
CA GLY A 138 -1.94 18.37 -6.73
C GLY A 138 -0.90 19.31 -7.32
N SER A 139 0.03 18.77 -8.11
CA SER A 139 1.03 19.59 -8.79
C SER A 139 0.40 20.50 -9.86
N THR A 140 -0.47 19.96 -10.72
CA THR A 140 -1.12 20.72 -11.79
C THR A 140 -2.07 21.80 -11.25
N VAL A 141 -2.86 21.47 -10.24
CA VAL A 141 -3.84 22.37 -9.62
C VAL A 141 -3.13 23.47 -8.82
N GLN A 142 -1.94 23.19 -8.27
CA GLN A 142 -1.09 24.23 -7.68
C GLN A 142 -0.63 25.24 -8.73
N PHE A 143 -0.19 24.78 -9.91
CA PHE A 143 0.29 25.66 -10.97
C PHE A 143 -0.83 26.46 -11.65
N GLU A 144 -2.02 25.87 -11.85
CA GLU A 144 -3.11 26.53 -12.59
C GLU A 144 -4.08 27.31 -11.71
N ALA A 145 -4.44 26.78 -10.54
CA ALA A 145 -5.48 27.35 -9.67
C ALA A 145 -4.93 28.06 -8.43
N GLY A 146 -3.60 28.07 -8.23
CA GLY A 146 -2.95 28.69 -7.06
C GLY A 146 -3.29 28.01 -5.74
N VAL A 147 -3.76 26.77 -5.79
CA VAL A 147 -4.17 25.99 -4.62
C VAL A 147 -2.95 25.36 -3.97
N ALA A 148 -2.86 25.46 -2.65
CA ALA A 148 -1.76 24.89 -1.89
C ALA A 148 -1.83 23.33 -1.89
N PRO A 149 -0.72 22.60 -2.10
CA PRO A 149 -0.69 21.12 -2.14
C PRO A 149 -1.29 20.46 -0.90
N GLU A 150 -1.27 21.16 0.23
CA GLU A 150 -1.83 20.75 1.51
C GLU A 150 -3.33 20.42 1.41
N LEU A 151 -4.07 21.01 0.45
CA LEU A 151 -5.47 20.64 0.23
C LEU A 151 -5.61 19.22 -0.30
N VAL A 152 -4.68 18.74 -1.13
CA VAL A 152 -4.70 17.35 -1.60
C VAL A 152 -4.41 16.39 -0.46
N ASP A 153 -3.43 16.70 0.38
CA ASP A 153 -3.12 15.91 1.56
C ASP A 153 -4.30 15.87 2.55
N LEU A 154 -4.99 16.99 2.74
CA LEU A 154 -6.21 17.07 3.55
C LEU A 154 -7.31 16.17 2.98
N LEU A 155 -7.55 16.21 1.67
CA LEU A 155 -8.54 15.35 1.02
C LEU A 155 -8.19 13.87 1.16
N LEU A 156 -6.92 13.50 0.98
CA LEU A 156 -6.45 12.12 1.19
C LEU A 156 -6.70 11.67 2.64
N ALA A 157 -6.40 12.53 3.61
CA ALA A 157 -6.67 12.26 5.02
C ALA A 157 -8.17 12.11 5.32
N MET A 158 -9.04 12.93 4.71
CA MET A 158 -10.49 12.79 4.84
C MET A 158 -11.00 11.49 4.24
N ILE A 159 -10.50 11.09 3.07
CA ILE A 159 -10.85 9.81 2.43
C ILE A 159 -10.45 8.65 3.36
N LEU A 160 -9.21 8.66 3.86
CA LEU A 160 -8.73 7.67 4.82
C LEU A 160 -9.63 7.61 6.07
N PHE A 161 -10.02 8.76 6.61
CA PHE A 161 -10.92 8.84 7.77
C PHE A 161 -12.28 8.18 7.47
N PHE A 162 -12.91 8.49 6.34
CA PHE A 162 -14.19 7.89 5.97
C PHE A 162 -14.10 6.38 5.70
N VAL A 163 -13.01 5.93 5.06
CA VAL A 163 -12.77 4.50 4.79
C VAL A 163 -12.55 3.71 6.09
N THR A 164 -11.90 4.31 7.08
CA THR A 164 -11.58 3.66 8.37
C THR A 164 -12.68 3.77 9.41
N ALA A 165 -13.59 4.74 9.30
CA ALA A 165 -14.74 4.92 10.19
C ALA A 165 -15.52 3.63 10.52
N PRO A 166 -15.89 2.75 9.56
CA PRO A 166 -16.59 1.49 9.89
C PRO A 166 -15.74 0.51 10.70
N LEU A 167 -14.43 0.48 10.50
CA LEU A 167 -13.51 -0.35 11.28
C LEU A 167 -13.42 0.15 12.73
N LEU A 168 -13.33 1.48 12.89
CA LEU A 168 -13.35 2.13 14.20
C LEU A 168 -14.66 1.84 14.94
N ALA A 169 -15.81 1.99 14.28
CA ALA A 169 -17.12 1.73 14.87
C ALA A 169 -17.23 0.29 15.42
N ARG A 170 -16.75 -0.71 14.67
CA ARG A 170 -16.71 -2.11 15.14
C ARG A 170 -15.79 -2.28 16.36
N PHE A 171 -14.63 -1.64 16.35
CA PHE A 171 -13.68 -1.70 17.46
C PHE A 171 -14.28 -1.12 18.76
N PHE A 172 -14.94 0.04 18.68
CA PHE A 172 -15.60 0.65 19.85
C PHE A 172 -16.79 -0.18 20.36
N LYS A 173 -17.56 -0.82 19.46
CA LYS A 173 -18.67 -1.71 19.86
C LYS A 173 -18.17 -2.90 20.67
N ASN A 174 -17.17 -3.62 20.16
CA ASN A 174 -16.63 -4.83 20.82
C ASN A 174 -16.04 -4.53 22.21
N ARG A 175 -15.47 -3.33 22.40
CA ARG A 175 -14.93 -2.90 23.69
C ARG A 175 -16.02 -2.63 24.74
N LYS A 176 -17.19 -2.10 24.33
CA LYS A 176 -18.33 -1.90 25.24
C LYS A 176 -18.92 -3.23 25.71
N GLU A 177 -18.96 -4.24 24.86
CA GLU A 177 -19.46 -5.58 25.21
C GLU A 177 -18.54 -6.32 26.19
N SER A 178 -17.20 -6.16 26.08
CA SER A 178 -16.27 -6.83 27.01
C SER A 178 -16.29 -6.25 28.42
N VAL A 179 -16.60 -4.95 28.58
CA VAL A 179 -16.69 -4.30 29.90
C VAL A 179 -17.99 -4.66 30.62
N ALA A 180 -19.06 -4.96 29.88
CA ALA A 180 -20.34 -5.38 30.46
C ALA A 180 -20.33 -6.82 31.02
N MET A 181 -19.43 -7.69 30.54
CA MET A 181 -19.36 -9.09 30.99
C MET A 181 -18.58 -9.30 32.30
N THR A 182 -17.78 -8.33 32.75
CA THR A 182 -16.99 -8.46 33.99
C THR A 182 -17.69 -7.87 35.22
N SER A 183 -18.82 -7.17 35.08
CA SER A 183 -19.58 -6.59 36.19
C SER A 183 -20.68 -7.49 36.75
N GLY A 184 -20.81 -8.73 36.26
CA GLY A 184 -21.93 -9.64 36.55
C GLY A 184 -21.70 -10.69 37.65
N TRP A 185 -20.64 -10.58 38.46
CA TRP A 185 -20.34 -11.52 39.56
C TRP A 185 -20.08 -10.76 40.87
N SER A 186 -21.05 -9.98 41.31
CA SER A 186 -21.13 -9.44 42.69
C SER A 186 -22.51 -8.79 42.91
N ASN A 187 -23.54 -9.62 43.05
CA ASN A 187 -24.63 -9.47 44.02
C ASN A 187 -25.51 -10.73 43.97
#